data_AF-A0A174EAA0-F1
#
_entry.id   AF-A0A174EAA0-F1
#
_cell.length_a   1.000
_cell.length_b   1.000
_cell.length_c   1.000
_cell.angle_alpha   90.00
_cell.angle_beta   90.00
_cell.angle_gamma   90.00
#
_symmetry.space_group_name_H-M   'P 1'
#
loop_
_entity.id
_entity.type
_entity.pdbx_description
1 polymer ?
#
loop_
_entity_poly.entity_id
_entity_poly.type
_entity_poly.pdbx_seq_one_letter_code
_entity_poly.pdbx_strand_id
1 'polypeptide(L)'
;MSWDKERIAQLQLPDPADADPHPRLLLEGYGIHAGQWFTALFPDGWHDITLEVSWEPEGPGCWYISTPGFEGVCPIGLFVKV
;
A
#
# COMPACT_ATOMS: atom_id res chain seq x y z
N MET A 1 20.06 -23.06 11.28
CA MET A 1 18.77 -22.46 11.70
C MET A 1 18.61 -21.17 10.91
N SER A 2 17.93 -21.24 9.77
CA SER A 2 17.49 -20.03 9.07
C SER A 2 16.27 -19.54 9.84
N TRP A 3 16.40 -18.42 10.53
CA TRP A 3 15.22 -17.68 10.95
C TRP A 3 14.61 -17.16 9.66
N ASP A 4 13.39 -17.55 9.33
CA ASP A 4 12.61 -16.85 8.33
C ASP A 4 12.46 -15.42 8.86
N LYS A 5 13.37 -14.55 8.43
CA LYS A 5 13.28 -13.12 8.72
C LYS A 5 12.08 -12.66 7.94
N GLU A 6 11.04 -12.29 8.67
CA GLU A 6 9.86 -11.64 8.11
C GLU A 6 10.33 -10.54 7.16
N ARG A 7 10.01 -10.69 5.87
CA ARG A 7 10.48 -9.77 4.85
C ARG A 7 9.62 -8.53 4.93
N ILE A 8 10.26 -7.38 4.80
CA ILE A 8 9.62 -6.08 4.86
C ILE A 8 9.94 -5.36 3.56
N ALA A 9 8.92 -4.82 2.92
CA ALA A 9 9.03 -4.02 1.71
C ALA A 9 8.19 -2.76 1.84
N GLN A 10 8.46 -1.78 1.00
CA GLN A 10 7.75 -0.50 1.02
C GLN A 10 6.73 -0.46 -0.11
N LEU A 11 5.54 0.09 0.15
CA LEU A 11 4.60 0.46 -0.90
C LEU A 11 5.16 1.65 -1.67
N GLN A 12 5.28 1.50 -2.98
CA GLN A 12 5.93 2.45 -3.89
C GLN A 12 4.90 3.15 -4.78
N LEU A 13 5.30 4.27 -5.35
CA LEU A 13 4.56 4.92 -6.42
C LEU A 13 4.33 3.95 -7.60
N PRO A 14 3.27 4.16 -8.39
CA PRO A 14 3.08 3.45 -9.64
C PRO A 14 4.25 3.61 -10.61
N ASP A 15 4.30 2.75 -11.62
CA ASP A 15 5.21 2.94 -12.75
C ASP A 15 4.92 4.31 -13.40
N PRO A 16 5.92 5.21 -13.55
CA PRO A 16 5.72 6.49 -14.23
C PRO A 16 5.20 6.39 -15.67
N ALA A 17 5.33 5.22 -16.31
CA ALA A 17 4.78 4.94 -17.63
C ALA A 17 3.33 4.42 -17.61
N ASP A 18 2.77 4.12 -16.43
CA ASP A 18 1.36 3.75 -16.28
C ASP A 18 0.48 4.99 -16.47
N ALA A 19 -0.31 4.99 -17.54
CA ALA A 19 -1.20 6.10 -17.93
C ALA A 19 -2.66 5.84 -17.55
N ASP A 20 -2.95 4.77 -16.80
CA ASP A 20 -4.27 4.57 -16.22
C ASP A 20 -4.61 5.72 -15.25
N PRO A 21 -5.85 6.26 -15.25
CA PRO A 21 -6.26 7.28 -14.28
C PRO A 21 -6.22 6.79 -12.82
N HIS A 22 -6.25 5.47 -12.59
CA HIS A 22 -6.17 4.82 -11.29
C HIS A 22 -5.01 3.81 -11.26
N PRO A 23 -3.76 4.29 -11.41
CA PRO A 23 -2.59 3.44 -11.62
C PRO A 23 -2.26 2.66 -10.34
N ARG A 24 -1.68 1.46 -10.47
CA ARG A 24 -1.43 0.60 -9.30
C ARG A 24 -0.19 1.03 -8.52
N LEU A 25 -0.28 1.11 -7.19
CA LEU A 25 0.92 1.16 -6.36
C LEU A 25 1.74 -0.12 -6.54
N LEU A 26 3.04 -0.04 -6.33
CA LEU A 26 3.94 -1.16 -6.49
C LEU A 26 4.44 -1.68 -5.14
N LEU A 27 4.60 -2.99 -5.02
CA LEU A 27 5.27 -3.66 -3.92
C LEU A 27 6.29 -4.64 -4.50
N GLU A 28 7.57 -4.36 -4.32
CA GLU A 28 8.67 -5.10 -4.96
C GLU A 28 8.51 -5.24 -6.49
N GLY A 29 7.96 -4.19 -7.13
CA GLY A 29 7.69 -4.19 -8.57
C GLY A 29 6.39 -4.86 -9.01
N TYR A 30 5.60 -5.42 -8.08
CA TYR A 30 4.28 -5.99 -8.37
C TYR A 30 3.17 -4.97 -8.09
N GLY A 31 2.25 -4.81 -9.05
CA GLY A 31 1.08 -3.94 -8.88
C GLY A 31 0.08 -4.50 -7.88
N ILE A 32 -0.27 -3.71 -6.87
CA ILE A 32 -1.24 -4.10 -5.83
C ILE A 32 -2.68 -4.01 -6.36
N HIS A 33 -3.59 -4.72 -5.70
CA HIS A 33 -5.01 -4.72 -6.03
C HIS A 33 -5.85 -4.03 -4.95
N ALA A 34 -6.94 -3.39 -5.37
CA ALA A 34 -7.98 -2.92 -4.46
C ALA A 34 -8.54 -4.11 -3.66
N GLY A 35 -8.77 -3.91 -2.37
CA GLY A 35 -9.17 -4.94 -1.41
C GLY A 35 -8.02 -5.80 -0.88
N GLN A 36 -6.77 -5.56 -1.29
CA GLN A 36 -5.61 -6.28 -0.77
C GLN A 36 -5.27 -5.81 0.66
N TRP A 37 -5.01 -6.78 1.54
CA TRP A 37 -4.65 -6.53 2.93
C TRP A 37 -3.14 -6.63 3.14
N PHE A 38 -2.61 -5.85 4.08
CA PHE A 38 -1.21 -5.80 4.46
C PHE A 38 -1.07 -5.57 5.96
N THR A 39 -0.02 -6.10 6.58
CA THR A 39 0.40 -5.66 7.91
C THR A 39 1.44 -4.54 7.76
N ALA A 40 1.02 -3.30 8.02
CA ALA A 40 1.81 -2.10 7.83
C ALA A 40 2.39 -1.54 9.14
N LEU A 41 3.57 -0.93 9.06
CA LEU A 41 4.24 -0.31 10.20
C LEU A 41 3.81 1.14 10.39
N PHE A 42 3.27 1.44 11.57
CA PHE A 42 2.92 2.77 12.07
C PHE A 42 3.81 3.15 13.25
N PRO A 43 3.78 4.44 13.70
CA PRO A 43 4.57 4.87 14.85
C PRO A 43 4.32 4.11 16.16
N ASP A 44 3.11 3.56 16.32
CA ASP A 44 2.68 2.82 17.51
C ASP A 44 2.78 1.29 17.35
N GLY A 45 3.10 0.79 16.16
CA GLY A 45 3.32 -0.64 15.92
C GLY A 45 2.83 -1.12 14.55
N TRP A 46 2.69 -2.44 14.43
CA TRP A 46 2.19 -3.10 13.23
C TRP A 46 0.67 -3.21 13.27
N HIS A 47 0.00 -2.86 12.16
CA HIS A 47 -1.45 -2.93 12.04
C HIS A 47 -1.86 -3.55 10.71
N ASP A 48 -2.94 -4.32 10.73
CA ASP A 48 -3.54 -4.84 9.50
C ASP A 48 -4.39 -3.75 8.84
N ILE A 49 -4.06 -3.44 7.60
CA ILE A 49 -4.72 -2.44 6.78
C ILE A 49 -5.20 -3.06 5.47
N THR A 50 -6.30 -2.54 4.93
CA THR A 50 -6.78 -2.85 3.58
C THR A 50 -6.63 -1.63 2.71
N LEU A 51 -6.07 -1.81 1.51
CA LEU A 51 -5.96 -0.75 0.52
C LEU A 51 -7.11 -0.80 -0.48
N GLU A 52 -7.70 0.35 -0.74
CA GLU A 52 -8.77 0.54 -1.72
C GLU A 52 -8.46 1.71 -2.64
N VAL A 53 -9.23 1.80 -3.72
CA VAL A 53 -9.12 2.85 -4.74
C VAL A 53 -10.40 3.66 -4.77
N SER A 54 -10.29 4.98 -4.67
CA SER A 54 -11.38 5.91 -4.93
C SER A 54 -11.38 6.31 -6.41
N TRP A 55 -12.55 6.70 -6.93
CA TRP A 55 -12.63 7.23 -8.30
C TRP A 55 -11.96 8.60 -8.43
N GLU A 56 -12.00 9.42 -7.37
CA GLU A 56 -11.36 10.73 -7.30
C GLU A 56 -10.55 10.83 -6.00
N PRO A 57 -9.36 11.45 -6.01
CA PRO A 57 -8.68 12.04 -7.17
C PRO A 57 -8.08 10.98 -8.11
N GLU A 58 -7.81 11.33 -9.37
CA GLU A 58 -6.97 10.52 -10.27
C GLU A 58 -5.49 10.48 -9.84
N GLY A 59 -4.74 9.54 -10.43
CA GLY A 59 -3.33 9.31 -10.17
C GLY A 59 -3.08 8.54 -8.86
N PRO A 60 -1.84 8.53 -8.34
CA PRO A 60 -1.50 7.75 -7.14
C PRO A 60 -2.30 8.12 -5.89
N GLY A 61 -2.88 9.32 -5.86
CA GLY A 61 -3.72 9.81 -4.76
C GLY A 61 -5.09 9.13 -4.66
N CYS A 62 -5.47 8.30 -5.64
CA CYS A 62 -6.70 7.51 -5.58
C CYS A 62 -6.63 6.39 -4.53
N TRP A 63 -5.43 5.99 -4.09
CA TRP A 63 -5.24 4.93 -3.12
C TRP A 63 -5.39 5.43 -1.70
N TYR A 64 -6.18 4.71 -0.91
CA TYR A 64 -6.41 5.02 0.50
C TYR A 64 -6.52 3.75 1.35
N ILE A 65 -6.41 3.93 2.67
CA ILE A 65 -6.61 2.83 3.64
C ILE A 65 -8.09 2.79 4.01
N SER A 66 -8.77 1.69 3.71
CA SER A 66 -10.19 1.51 4.01
C SER A 66 -10.46 0.95 5.40
N THR A 67 -9.43 0.49 6.11
CA THR A 67 -9.55 0.08 7.51
C THR A 67 -9.94 1.26 8.39
N PRO A 68 -11.02 1.15 9.20
CA PRO A 68 -11.48 2.24 10.06
C PRO A 68 -10.38 2.75 11.00
N GLY A 69 -10.24 4.08 11.09
CA GLY A 69 -9.23 4.74 11.93
C GLY A 69 -7.91 5.08 11.22
N PHE A 70 -7.76 4.73 9.94
CA PHE A 70 -6.57 4.99 9.13
C PHE A 70 -6.83 5.83 7.87
N GLU A 71 -8.05 6.36 7.70
CA GLU A 71 -8.54 6.99 6.46
C GLU A 71 -7.72 8.22 6.05
N GLY A 72 -7.06 8.89 7.00
CA GLY A 72 -6.22 10.06 6.75
C GLY A 72 -4.74 9.76 6.45
N VAL A 73 -4.35 8.48 6.42
CA VAL A 73 -2.95 8.08 6.22
C VAL A 73 -2.73 7.72 4.76
N CYS A 74 -1.72 8.36 4.16
CA CYS A 74 -1.27 7.99 2.82
C CYS A 74 -0.60 6.61 2.85
N PRO A 75 -1.03 5.64 2.02
CA PRO A 75 -0.42 4.31 2.01
C PRO A 75 0.95 4.29 1.30
N ILE A 76 1.22 5.26 0.43
CA ILE A 76 2.47 5.36 -0.31
C ILE A 76 3.61 5.60 0.68
N GLY A 77 4.61 4.72 0.63
CA GLY A 77 5.78 4.79 1.49
C GLY A 77 5.64 4.03 2.81
N LEU A 78 4.50 3.40 3.11
CA LEU A 78 4.39 2.52 4.28
C LEU A 78 5.24 1.25 4.08
N PHE A 79 5.89 0.81 5.16
CA PHE A 79 6.53 -0.49 5.22
C PHE A 79 5.51 -1.57 5.58
N VAL A 80 5.49 -2.65 4.81
CA VAL A 80 4.58 -3.78 4.99
C VAL A 80 5.34 -5.09 5.06
N LYS A 81 4.77 -6.08 5.74
CA LYS A 81 5.25 -7.46 5.73
C LYS A 81 4.90 -8.14 4.40
N VAL A 82 5.84 -8.91 3.84
CA VAL A 82 5.73 -9.64 2.56
C VAL A 82 6.10 -11.12 2.69
#